data_AF-A0A923BNA0-F1
#
_entry.id   AF-A0A923BNA0-F1
#
_cell.length_a   1.000
_cell.length_b   1.000
_cell.length_c   1.000
_cell.angle_alpha   90.00
_cell.angle_beta   90.00
_cell.angle_gamma   90.00
#
_symmetry.space_group_name_H-M   'P 1'
#
loop_
_entity.id
_entity.type
_entity.pdbx_description
1 polymer ?
#
loop_
_entity_poly.entity_id
_entity_poly.type
_entity_poly.pdbx_seq_one_letter_code
_entity_poly.pdbx_strand_id
1 'polypeptide(L)'
;MKRLAFIRQTCITCVSGGLIPFLISGCQATHYVSGVMDATGISVPKSEFTYLKKEQTLTRQYIIVQNDKLEFPIYVYRFSDTEYSALWMKCTHQGAELQASGEALHCPSHGSEFTNKGMVSNGPAEKKLRSFPVIVQTETITIDLRQS
;
A
#
# COMPACT_ATOMS: atom_id res chain seq x y z
N MET A 1 -4.29 -42.77 31.16
CA MET A 1 -5.31 -41.79 31.62
C MET A 1 -5.26 -40.58 30.69
N LYS A 2 -6.34 -40.33 29.96
CA LYS A 2 -6.47 -39.38 28.85
C LYS A 2 -6.77 -37.98 29.40
N ARG A 3 -5.93 -36.98 29.09
CA ARG A 3 -6.17 -35.55 29.41
C ARG A 3 -6.43 -34.74 28.13
N LEU A 4 -7.46 -35.14 27.38
CA LEU A 4 -7.94 -34.41 26.20
C LEU A 4 -9.47 -34.33 26.24
N ALA A 5 -10.00 -33.70 27.28
CA ALA A 5 -11.44 -33.56 27.48
C ALA A 5 -11.82 -32.21 28.13
N PHE A 6 -11.31 -31.10 27.60
CA PHE A 6 -11.75 -29.76 28.02
C PHE A 6 -11.80 -28.73 26.87
N ILE A 7 -11.97 -29.17 25.62
CA ILE A 7 -12.30 -28.27 24.49
C ILE A 7 -13.44 -28.89 23.68
N ARG A 8 -14.51 -29.26 24.39
CA ARG A 8 -15.79 -29.64 23.81
C ARG A 8 -16.83 -29.08 24.78
N GLN A 9 -17.86 -28.44 24.25
CA GLN A 9 -18.96 -27.78 24.97
C GLN A 9 -18.68 -26.35 25.44
N THR A 10 -18.68 -25.38 24.52
CA THR A 10 -19.42 -24.08 24.61
C THR A 10 -19.01 -23.17 23.47
N CYS A 11 -19.75 -23.22 22.36
CA CYS A 11 -19.99 -22.13 21.38
C CYS A 11 -20.65 -22.71 20.10
N ILE A 12 -21.54 -23.69 20.24
CA ILE A 12 -22.45 -24.13 19.17
C ILE A 12 -23.85 -23.71 19.60
N THR A 13 -24.18 -22.42 19.47
CA THR A 13 -25.56 -21.90 19.53
C THR A 13 -25.56 -20.42 19.14
N CYS A 14 -25.57 -20.14 17.83
CA CYS A 14 -26.15 -18.96 17.18
C CYS A 14 -26.31 -19.28 15.68
N VAL A 15 -27.00 -20.37 15.37
CA VAL A 15 -27.48 -20.67 14.01
C VAL A 15 -28.88 -20.08 13.91
N SER A 16 -28.97 -18.80 13.53
CA SER A 16 -30.19 -18.20 13.02
C SER A 16 -29.87 -16.89 12.29
N GLY A 17 -29.97 -16.91 10.95
CA GLY A 17 -30.15 -15.72 10.13
C GLY A 17 -28.95 -15.32 9.26
N GLY A 18 -28.96 -15.77 8.01
CA GLY A 18 -28.23 -15.15 6.90
C GLY A 18 -26.77 -15.56 6.75
N LEU A 19 -26.48 -16.41 5.78
CA LEU A 19 -25.13 -16.54 5.21
C LEU A 19 -24.80 -15.24 4.46
N ILE A 20 -24.37 -14.19 5.18
CA ILE A 20 -23.65 -13.09 4.54
C ILE A 20 -22.28 -13.67 4.20
N PRO A 21 -21.90 -13.78 2.92
CA PRO A 21 -20.51 -14.05 2.58
C PRO A 21 -19.73 -12.81 3.05
N PHE A 22 -19.10 -12.90 4.22
CA PHE A 22 -18.02 -12.00 4.56
C PHE A 22 -16.98 -12.20 3.46
N LEU A 23 -16.90 -11.24 2.54
CA LEU A 23 -15.84 -11.17 1.54
C LEU A 23 -14.54 -10.98 2.32
N ILE A 24 -13.87 -12.10 2.60
CA ILE A 24 -12.56 -12.10 3.23
C ILE A 24 -11.63 -11.47 2.20
N SER A 25 -11.37 -10.18 2.38
CA SER A 25 -10.41 -9.44 1.57
C SER A 25 -9.06 -10.10 1.83
N GLY A 26 -8.63 -10.96 0.90
CA GLY A 26 -7.37 -11.66 1.04
C GLY A 26 -6.25 -10.64 1.11
N CYS A 27 -5.44 -10.70 2.18
CA CYS A 27 -4.24 -9.88 2.30
C CYS A 27 -3.32 -10.18 1.10
N GLN A 28 -3.36 -9.32 0.09
CA GLN A 28 -2.41 -9.38 -1.01
C GLN A 28 -1.07 -8.85 -0.51
N ALA A 29 -0.01 -9.63 -0.72
CA ALA A 29 1.35 -9.20 -0.40
C ALA A 29 1.68 -7.92 -1.16
N THR A 30 2.31 -6.98 -0.46
CA THR A 30 2.82 -5.74 -1.04
C THR A 30 3.86 -6.03 -2.12
N HIS A 31 3.68 -5.45 -3.31
CA HIS A 31 4.62 -5.58 -4.43
C HIS A 31 5.67 -4.48 -4.37
N TYR A 32 6.93 -4.87 -4.26
CA TYR A 32 8.08 -3.96 -4.26
C TYR A 32 8.74 -3.97 -5.64
N VAL A 33 9.17 -2.80 -6.10
CA VAL A 33 9.77 -2.59 -7.41
C VAL A 33 11.03 -1.75 -7.24
N SER A 34 12.14 -2.18 -7.82
CA SER A 34 13.35 -1.36 -7.91
C SER A 34 13.18 -0.34 -9.04
N GLY A 35 13.02 0.94 -8.69
CA GLY A 35 12.88 1.99 -9.69
C GLY A 35 14.24 2.42 -10.26
N VAL A 36 14.25 2.76 -11.55
CA VAL A 36 15.45 3.24 -12.25
C VAL A 36 15.56 4.74 -12.06
N MET A 37 16.67 5.20 -11.48
CA MET A 37 16.89 6.62 -11.21
C MET A 37 17.58 7.30 -12.39
N ASP A 38 17.09 8.47 -12.76
CA ASP A 38 17.69 9.35 -13.76
C ASP A 38 17.88 10.79 -13.22
N ALA A 39 18.18 11.75 -14.09
CA ALA A 39 18.41 13.15 -13.70
C ALA A 39 17.15 13.89 -13.22
N THR A 40 15.96 13.38 -13.54
CA THR A 40 14.67 14.00 -13.25
C THR A 40 13.95 13.34 -12.07
N GLY A 41 14.16 12.04 -11.87
CA GLY A 41 13.55 11.32 -10.78
C GLY A 41 13.74 9.83 -10.89
N ILE A 42 12.67 9.08 -10.62
CA ILE A 42 12.69 7.63 -10.60
C ILE A 42 11.54 7.08 -11.46
N SER A 43 11.87 6.15 -12.36
CA SER A 43 10.93 5.59 -13.32
C SER A 43 10.69 4.10 -13.07
N VAL A 44 9.44 3.69 -13.33
CA VAL A 44 8.99 2.30 -13.26
C VAL A 44 8.12 1.95 -14.48
N PRO A 45 8.17 0.71 -14.99
CA PRO A 45 7.24 0.26 -16.03
C PRO A 45 5.80 0.20 -15.53
N LYS A 46 4.83 0.52 -16.38
CA LYS A 46 3.39 0.34 -16.07
C LYS A 46 3.00 -1.12 -15.88
N SER A 47 3.70 -2.05 -16.53
CA SER A 47 3.50 -3.48 -16.38
C SER A 47 3.63 -3.95 -14.92
N GLU A 48 4.35 -3.19 -14.07
CA GLU A 48 4.46 -3.43 -12.63
C GLU A 48 3.13 -3.30 -11.88
N PHE A 49 2.08 -2.76 -12.48
CA PHE A 49 0.73 -2.76 -11.91
C PHE A 49 -0.09 -3.97 -12.33
N THR A 50 0.42 -4.87 -13.17
CA THR A 50 -0.31 -6.03 -13.67
C THR A 50 0.31 -7.34 -13.19
N TYR A 51 -0.52 -8.37 -13.03
CA TYR A 51 -0.08 -9.73 -12.73
C TYR A 51 -1.10 -10.77 -13.19
N LEU A 52 -0.61 -11.99 -13.41
CA LEU A 52 -1.45 -13.11 -13.82
C LEU A 52 -1.89 -13.92 -12.60
N LYS A 53 -3.20 -14.19 -12.49
CA LYS A 53 -3.77 -15.09 -11.49
C LYS A 53 -4.80 -15.98 -12.15
N LYS A 54 -4.53 -17.29 -12.24
CA LYS A 54 -5.41 -18.29 -12.88
C LYS A 54 -5.86 -17.86 -14.28
N GLU A 55 -4.89 -17.52 -15.14
CA GLU A 55 -5.11 -17.09 -16.54
C GLU A 55 -5.86 -15.76 -16.72
N GLN A 56 -6.14 -15.04 -15.62
CA GLN A 56 -6.69 -13.70 -15.67
C GLN A 56 -5.61 -12.67 -15.35
N THR A 57 -5.49 -11.65 -16.19
CA THR A 57 -4.68 -10.46 -15.91
C THR A 57 -5.43 -9.58 -14.94
N LEU A 58 -4.85 -9.39 -13.75
CA LEU A 58 -5.36 -8.51 -12.72
C LEU A 58 -4.45 -7.30 -12.56
N THR A 59 -5.06 -6.19 -12.18
CA THR A 59 -4.35 -4.95 -11.88
C THR A 59 -4.30 -4.76 -10.37
N ARG A 60 -3.09 -4.53 -9.83
CA ARG A 60 -2.91 -4.08 -8.44
C ARG A 60 -3.08 -2.57 -8.37
N GLN A 61 -3.60 -2.07 -7.26
CA GLN A 61 -3.86 -0.64 -7.09
C GLN A 61 -2.62 0.14 -6.67
N TYR A 62 -1.61 -0.52 -6.11
CA TYR A 62 -0.39 0.16 -5.65
C TYR A 62 0.85 -0.71 -5.78
N ILE A 63 2.00 -0.05 -5.80
CA ILE A 63 3.34 -0.63 -5.70
C ILE A 63 4.19 0.21 -4.74
N ILE A 64 5.26 -0.40 -4.22
CA ILE A 64 6.29 0.31 -3.45
C ILE A 64 7.55 0.41 -4.29
N VAL A 65 7.96 1.62 -4.62
CA VAL A 65 9.17 1.88 -5.41
C VAL A 65 10.34 2.12 -4.46
N GLN A 66 11.38 1.28 -4.58
CA GLN A 66 12.61 1.33 -3.82
C GLN A 66 13.80 1.70 -4.70
N ASN A 67 14.78 2.37 -4.11
CA ASN A 67 16.08 2.63 -4.72
C ASN A 67 17.09 2.94 -3.60
N ASP A 68 18.31 2.42 -3.71
CA ASP A 68 19.35 2.55 -2.67
C ASP A 68 19.78 4.00 -2.41
N LYS A 69 19.48 4.93 -3.32
CA LYS A 69 19.76 6.37 -3.15
C LYS A 69 18.68 7.12 -2.37
N LEU A 70 17.58 6.45 -2.01
CA LEU A 70 16.45 7.03 -1.28
C LEU A 70 16.47 6.56 0.18
N GLU A 71 16.27 7.49 1.12
CA GLU A 71 16.18 7.18 2.56
C GLU A 71 14.91 6.37 2.88
N PHE A 72 13.81 6.63 2.15
CA PHE A 72 12.54 5.93 2.30
C PHE A 72 12.00 5.54 0.92
N PRO A 73 11.20 4.46 0.85
CA PRO A 73 10.52 4.10 -0.38
C PRO A 73 9.42 5.12 -0.76
N ILE A 74 8.93 4.99 -1.99
CA ILE A 74 7.81 5.76 -2.51
C ILE A 74 6.62 4.83 -2.72
N TYR A 75 5.51 5.15 -2.07
CA TYR A 75 4.23 4.50 -2.30
C TYR A 75 3.59 5.11 -3.54
N VAL A 76 3.31 4.29 -4.56
CA VAL A 76 2.65 4.74 -5.79
C VAL A 76 1.29 4.08 -5.88
N TYR A 77 0.21 4.87 -5.84
CA TYR A 77 -1.16 4.38 -5.96
C TYR A 77 -1.77 4.81 -7.29
N ARG A 78 -2.48 3.88 -7.93
CA ARG A 78 -3.15 4.04 -9.22
C ARG A 78 -4.64 4.31 -9.03
N PHE A 79 -5.10 5.49 -9.41
CA PHE A 79 -6.53 5.81 -9.49
C PHE A 79 -7.12 5.43 -10.85
N SER A 80 -6.35 5.63 -11.92
CA SER A 80 -6.70 5.27 -13.30
C SER A 80 -5.44 5.04 -14.14
N ASP A 81 -5.57 4.77 -15.45
CA ASP A 81 -4.40 4.60 -16.34
C ASP A 81 -3.53 5.85 -16.49
N THR A 82 -4.07 7.01 -16.13
CA THR A 82 -3.44 8.33 -16.28
C THR A 82 -3.32 9.11 -14.97
N GLU A 83 -3.89 8.62 -13.87
CA GLU A 83 -3.90 9.31 -12.58
C GLU A 83 -3.31 8.43 -11.48
N TYR A 84 -2.24 8.95 -10.87
CA TYR A 84 -1.49 8.28 -9.82
C TYR A 84 -1.10 9.28 -8.74
N SER A 85 -0.93 8.80 -7.51
CA SER A 85 -0.19 9.51 -6.47
C SER A 85 1.16 8.83 -6.24
N ALA A 86 2.16 9.61 -5.86
CA ALA A 86 3.46 9.12 -5.41
C ALA A 86 3.80 9.81 -4.08
N LEU A 87 3.93 9.03 -3.01
CA LEU A 87 4.05 9.53 -1.64
C LEU A 87 5.34 9.04 -0.98
N TRP A 88 6.10 9.97 -0.39
CA TRP A 88 7.28 9.64 0.39
C TRP A 88 6.88 8.92 1.67
N MET A 89 7.36 7.68 1.87
CA MET A 89 6.95 6.83 2.99
C MET A 89 7.66 7.18 4.32
N LYS A 90 7.92 8.48 4.56
CA LYS A 90 8.42 9.01 5.84
C LYS A 90 7.28 9.62 6.61
N CYS A 91 6.98 9.06 7.77
CA CYS A 91 5.96 9.59 8.67
C CYS A 91 6.28 11.04 9.06
N THR A 92 5.31 11.94 8.92
CA THR A 92 5.48 13.37 9.26
C THR A 92 5.45 13.66 10.75
N HIS A 93 5.19 12.66 11.61
CA HIS A 93 5.27 12.80 13.05
C HIS A 93 6.73 12.80 13.53
N GLN A 94 7.43 11.67 13.40
CA GLN A 94 8.81 11.50 13.90
C GLN A 94 9.73 10.78 12.89
N GLY A 95 9.34 10.70 11.62
CA GLY A 95 10.23 10.23 10.56
C GLY A 95 10.37 8.70 10.43
N ALA A 96 9.53 7.90 11.09
CA ALA A 96 9.50 6.45 10.88
C ALA A 96 9.05 6.08 9.46
N GLU A 97 9.54 4.96 8.94
CA GLU A 97 9.05 4.40 7.67
C GLU A 97 7.60 3.93 7.81
N LEU A 98 6.78 4.27 6.83
CA LEU A 98 5.39 3.84 6.76
C LEU A 98 5.27 2.44 6.16
N GLN A 99 4.18 1.76 6.48
CA GLN A 99 3.79 0.50 5.86
C GLN A 99 2.50 0.70 5.07
N ALA A 100 2.33 0.00 3.95
CA ALA A 100 1.14 0.10 3.12
C ALA A 100 0.14 -1.02 3.41
N SER A 101 -1.14 -0.64 3.47
CA SER A 101 -2.26 -1.56 3.59
C SER A 101 -3.36 -1.11 2.62
N GLY A 102 -3.28 -1.60 1.37
CA GLY A 102 -4.19 -1.22 0.31
C GLY A 102 -4.12 0.27 0.00
N GLU A 103 -5.18 1.00 0.37
CA GLU A 103 -5.34 2.43 0.11
C GLU A 103 -4.85 3.34 1.24
N ALA A 104 -4.30 2.75 2.30
CA ALA A 104 -3.81 3.47 3.48
C ALA A 104 -2.33 3.19 3.72
N LEU A 105 -1.66 4.18 4.33
CA LEU A 105 -0.32 4.08 4.87
C LEU A 105 -0.38 4.22 6.38
N HIS A 106 0.22 3.29 7.13
CA HIS A 106 0.24 3.30 8.59
C HIS A 106 1.65 3.39 9.13
N CYS A 107 1.82 4.17 10.19
CA CYS A 107 3.07 4.31 10.93
C CYS A 107 3.13 3.26 12.04
N PRO A 108 4.06 2.28 11.99
CA PRO A 108 4.14 1.23 13.01
C PRO A 108 4.61 1.73 14.38
N SER A 109 5.21 2.92 14.46
CA SER A 109 5.77 3.44 15.72
C SER A 109 4.69 4.00 16.65
N HIS A 110 3.73 4.77 16.12
CA HIS A 110 2.77 5.53 16.93
C HIS A 110 1.35 5.56 16.35
N GLY A 111 1.07 4.82 15.27
CA GLY A 111 -0.28 4.65 14.74
C GLY A 111 -0.83 5.78 13.86
N SER A 112 0.01 6.74 13.42
CA SER A 112 -0.43 7.71 12.41
C SER A 112 -0.84 7.01 11.13
N GLU A 113 -1.92 7.48 10.51
CA GLU A 113 -2.42 6.95 9.24
C GLU A 113 -2.56 8.06 8.20
N PHE A 114 -2.31 7.68 6.95
CA PHE A 114 -2.42 8.56 5.80
C PHE A 114 -3.19 7.87 4.68
N THR A 115 -3.97 8.64 3.93
CA THR A 115 -4.71 8.16 2.77
C THR A 115 -3.77 7.93 1.57
N ASN A 116 -4.26 7.27 0.52
CA ASN A 116 -3.60 7.14 -0.78
C ASN A 116 -3.35 8.48 -1.50
N LYS A 117 -3.83 9.61 -0.97
CA LYS A 117 -3.49 10.98 -1.42
C LYS A 117 -2.53 11.71 -0.47
N GLY A 118 -2.06 11.04 0.58
CA GLY A 118 -1.11 11.54 1.56
C GLY A 118 -1.72 12.41 2.66
N MET A 119 -3.06 12.55 2.72
CA MET A 119 -3.72 13.30 3.78
C MET A 119 -3.72 12.49 5.08
N VAL A 120 -3.56 13.16 6.22
CA VAL A 120 -3.68 12.51 7.53
C VAL A 120 -5.12 12.04 7.72
N SER A 121 -5.29 10.75 8.01
CA SER A 121 -6.58 10.18 8.44
C SER A 121 -6.61 9.87 9.94
N ASN A 122 -5.44 9.61 10.55
CA ASN A 122 -5.30 9.40 11.99
C ASN A 122 -3.98 10.01 12.52
N GLY A 123 -4.04 10.65 13.70
CA GLY A 123 -2.89 11.24 14.37
C GLY A 123 -1.95 10.18 14.99
N PRO A 124 -0.81 10.57 15.61
CA PRO A 124 -0.41 11.93 16.01
C PRO A 124 0.20 12.83 14.92
N ALA A 125 0.42 12.35 13.70
CA ALA A 125 0.85 13.22 12.61
C ALA A 125 -0.21 14.30 12.32
N GLU A 126 0.20 15.55 12.12
CA GLU A 126 -0.71 16.66 11.78
C GLU A 126 -0.52 17.16 10.34
N LYS A 127 0.61 16.81 9.71
CA LYS A 127 0.97 17.25 8.36
C LYS A 127 0.78 16.11 7.36
N LYS A 128 0.25 16.45 6.18
CA LYS A 128 0.19 15.52 5.04
C LYS A 128 1.59 15.04 4.62
N LEU A 129 1.66 13.86 3.99
CA LEU A 129 2.89 13.34 3.40
C LEU A 129 3.39 14.24 2.26
N ARG A 130 4.70 14.21 2.04
CA ARG A 130 5.31 14.75 0.82
C ARG A 130 4.84 13.91 -0.36
N SER A 131 4.23 14.58 -1.33
CA SER A 131 3.82 14.01 -2.61
C SER A 131 4.76 14.46 -3.72
N PHE A 132 5.02 13.59 -4.68
CA PHE A 132 5.81 13.89 -5.87
C PHE A 132 4.90 14.02 -7.10
N PRO A 133 5.22 14.93 -8.04
CA PRO A 133 4.57 14.92 -9.35
C PRO A 133 4.79 13.59 -10.06
N VAL A 134 3.75 13.08 -10.70
CA VAL A 134 3.81 11.85 -11.50
C VAL A 134 3.60 12.19 -12.97
N ILE A 135 4.57 11.80 -13.80
CA ILE A 135 4.51 11.94 -15.25
C ILE A 135 4.22 10.57 -15.83
N VAL A 136 3.07 10.44 -16.48
CA VAL A 136 2.60 9.18 -17.06
C VAL A 136 2.88 9.19 -18.57
N GLN A 137 3.69 8.25 -19.04
CA GLN A 137 3.90 7.99 -20.46
C GLN A 137 3.19 6.70 -20.88
N THR A 138 3.35 6.27 -22.13
CA THR A 138 2.68 5.07 -22.67
C THR A 138 3.00 3.82 -21.85
N GLU A 139 4.30 3.54 -21.63
CA GLU A 139 4.78 2.31 -20.98
C GLU A 139 5.41 2.55 -19.59
N THR A 140 5.66 3.81 -19.23
CA THR A 140 6.41 4.17 -18.03
C THR A 140 5.66 5.18 -17.18
N ILE A 141 5.94 5.13 -15.88
CA ILE A 141 5.54 6.13 -14.90
C ILE A 141 6.83 6.70 -14.33
N THR A 142 6.98 8.02 -14.36
CA THR A 142 8.13 8.73 -13.79
C THR A 142 7.67 9.58 -12.61
N ILE A 143 8.34 9.42 -11.48
CA ILE A 143 8.12 10.18 -10.25
C ILE A 143 9.19 11.26 -10.20
N ASP A 144 8.80 12.53 -10.36
CA ASP A 144 9.73 13.67 -10.41
C ASP A 144 10.23 13.99 -8.99
N LEU A 145 11.54 13.88 -8.76
CA LEU A 145 12.15 14.10 -7.45
C LEU A 145 12.72 15.52 -7.27
N ARG A 146 12.69 16.36 -8.31
CA ARG A 146 13.25 17.72 -8.30
C ARG A 146 12.30 18.73 -7.67
N GLN A 147 11.01 18.49 -7.83
CA GLN A 147 9.97 19.35 -7.28
C GLN A 147 9.51 18.78 -5.96
N SER A 148 10.09 19.29 -4.88
CA SER A 148 9.72 18.89 -3.53
C SER A 148 9.91 19.94 -2.48
#